data_AF-A0A519H102-F1
#
_entry.id   AF-A0A519H102-F1
#
_cell.length_a   1.000
_cell.length_b   1.000
_cell.length_c   1.000
_cell.angle_alpha   90.00
_cell.angle_beta   90.00
_cell.angle_gamma   90.00
#
_symmetry.space_group_name_H-M   'P 1'
#
loop_
_entity.id
_entity.type
_entity.pdbx_description
1 polymer ?
#
loop_
_entity_poly.entity_id
_entity_poly.type
_entity_poly.pdbx_seq_one_letter_code
_entity_poly.pdbx_strand_id
1 'polypeptide(L)'
;AKYANWNRDDAFKVTQDYLTRFKEIDAIWAADDDMAVGVLKAIEQAKRTDIKVVFGGAGAKGMVKTIMDNKDPRIQADVSYSPKFIYDAIKLTAEARLKGEKLPATTIIPSVLITKDNAKDFYHPDSPF
;
A
#
# COMPACT_ATOMS: atom_id res chain seq x y z
N ALA A 1 11.93 -17.23 6.71
CA ALA A 1 10.47 -17.45 6.52
C ALA A 1 10.13 -17.24 5.05
N LYS A 2 9.13 -17.95 4.50
CA LYS A 2 8.79 -17.88 3.06
C LYS A 2 7.80 -16.76 2.72
N TYR A 3 6.88 -16.44 3.65
CA TYR A 3 5.81 -15.46 3.45
C TYR A 3 5.70 -14.53 4.66
N ALA A 4 5.19 -13.31 4.43
CA ALA A 4 5.09 -12.23 5.41
C ALA A 4 3.63 -11.95 5.87
N ASN A 5 2.66 -12.70 5.36
CA ASN A 5 1.31 -12.86 5.91
C ASN A 5 0.50 -11.56 6.13
N TRP A 6 0.73 -10.51 5.33
CA TRP A 6 0.15 -9.17 5.58
C TRP A 6 0.35 -8.71 7.02
N ASN A 7 1.51 -9.04 7.58
CA ASN A 7 1.85 -8.80 8.98
C ASN A 7 3.20 -8.12 9.08
N ARG A 8 3.24 -7.05 9.87
CA ARG A 8 4.43 -6.22 10.06
C ARG A 8 5.63 -6.99 10.61
N ASP A 9 5.43 -7.84 11.62
CA ASP A 9 6.51 -8.57 12.29
C ASP A 9 7.07 -9.68 11.41
N ASP A 10 6.22 -10.35 10.65
CA ASP A 10 6.65 -11.37 9.70
C ASP A 10 7.37 -10.74 8.50
N ALA A 11 6.88 -9.61 7.98
CA ALA A 11 7.58 -8.84 6.94
C ALA A 11 8.96 -8.38 7.41
N PHE A 12 9.07 -7.92 8.66
CA PHE A 12 10.35 -7.57 9.28
C PHE A 12 11.32 -8.77 9.29
N LYS A 13 10.88 -9.94 9.79
CA LYS A 13 11.72 -11.15 9.85
C LYS A 13 12.13 -11.65 8.46
N VAL A 14 11.21 -11.64 7.50
CA VAL A 14 11.51 -12.03 6.11
C VAL A 14 12.54 -11.09 5.50
N THR A 15 12.40 -9.78 5.74
CA THR A 15 13.35 -8.79 5.21
C THR A 15 14.73 -8.93 5.86
N GLN A 16 14.82 -9.22 7.16
CA GLN A 16 16.10 -9.50 7.81
C GLN A 16 16.84 -10.69 7.16
N ASP A 17 16.12 -11.76 6.82
CA ASP A 17 16.68 -12.90 6.08
C ASP A 17 17.21 -12.46 4.71
N TYR A 18 16.43 -11.68 3.95
CA TYR A 18 16.85 -11.16 2.65
C TYR A 18 18.09 -10.28 2.73
N LEU A 19 18.14 -9.36 3.69
CA LEU A 19 19.29 -8.45 3.85
C LEU A 19 20.57 -9.19 4.25
N THR A 20 20.46 -10.35 4.90
CA THR A 20 21.61 -11.23 5.21
C THR A 20 22.07 -12.02 3.98
N ARG A 21 21.13 -12.46 3.15
CA ARG A 21 21.39 -13.33 1.99
C ARG A 21 21.87 -12.57 0.76
N PHE A 22 21.32 -11.37 0.52
CA PHE A 22 21.59 -10.58 -0.68
C PHE A 22 22.43 -9.36 -0.32
N LYS A 23 23.63 -9.30 -0.90
CA LYS A 23 24.60 -8.22 -0.66
C LYS A 23 24.11 -6.86 -1.18
N GLU A 24 23.26 -6.86 -2.19
CA GLU A 24 22.72 -5.67 -2.85
C GLU A 24 21.26 -5.93 -3.23
N ILE A 25 20.40 -4.94 -2.97
CA ILE A 25 18.98 -4.90 -3.28
C ILE A 25 18.64 -3.46 -3.67
N ASP A 26 18.21 -3.23 -4.91
CA ASP A 26 17.84 -1.89 -5.38
C ASP A 26 16.45 -1.46 -4.91
N ALA A 27 15.52 -2.42 -4.83
CA ALA A 27 14.12 -2.17 -4.50
C ALA A 27 13.47 -3.35 -3.79
N ILE A 28 12.44 -3.07 -2.98
CA ILE A 28 11.60 -4.09 -2.35
C ILE A 28 10.14 -3.81 -2.70
N TRP A 29 9.47 -4.79 -3.32
CA TRP A 29 8.02 -4.80 -3.41
C TRP A 29 7.45 -5.46 -2.16
N ALA A 30 6.94 -4.63 -1.23
CA ALA A 30 6.30 -5.10 0.00
C ALA A 30 4.87 -5.58 -0.25
N ALA A 31 4.17 -5.03 -1.25
CA ALA A 31 2.81 -5.40 -1.68
C ALA A 31 1.67 -5.09 -0.69
N ASP A 32 2.00 -4.60 0.50
CA ASP A 32 1.07 -4.15 1.53
C ASP A 32 1.77 -3.11 2.41
N ASP A 33 1.02 -2.10 2.86
CA ASP A 33 1.57 -1.00 3.64
C ASP A 33 2.00 -1.38 5.05
N ASP A 34 1.31 -2.32 5.69
CA ASP A 34 1.70 -2.80 7.02
C ASP A 34 2.98 -3.63 6.96
N MET A 35 3.13 -4.44 5.90
CA MET A 35 4.38 -5.11 5.58
C MET A 35 5.50 -4.13 5.23
N ALA A 36 5.21 -3.06 4.48
CA ALA A 36 6.18 -2.02 4.14
C ALA A 36 6.77 -1.35 5.39
N VAL A 37 5.98 -1.13 6.45
CA VAL A 37 6.50 -0.66 7.75
C VAL A 37 7.56 -1.62 8.32
N GLY A 38 7.28 -2.93 8.28
CA GLY A 38 8.21 -3.96 8.73
C GLY A 38 9.50 -3.99 7.91
N VAL A 39 9.37 -3.89 6.58
CA VAL A 39 10.49 -3.80 5.63
C VAL A 39 11.38 -2.59 5.94
N LEU A 40 10.80 -1.40 6.06
CA LEU A 40 11.54 -0.17 6.36
C LEU A 40 12.30 -0.29 7.69
N LYS A 41 11.70 -0.92 8.70
CA LYS A 41 12.36 -1.13 10.00
C LYS A 41 13.54 -2.09 9.90
N ALA A 42 13.44 -3.15 9.11
CA ALA A 42 14.55 -4.07 8.87
C ALA A 42 15.70 -3.40 8.11
N ILE A 43 15.39 -2.60 7.08
CA ILE A 43 16.39 -1.81 6.33
C ILE A 43 17.13 -0.85 7.28
N GLU A 44 16.38 -0.11 8.11
CA GLU A 44 16.94 0.83 9.09
C GLU A 44 17.90 0.11 10.06
N GLN A 45 17.47 -1.01 10.65
CA GLN A 45 18.30 -1.77 11.59
C GLN A 45 19.56 -2.35 10.95
N ALA A 46 19.46 -2.83 9.71
CA ALA A 46 20.61 -3.33 8.96
C ALA A 46 21.53 -2.21 8.42
N LYS A 47 21.12 -0.94 8.56
CA LYS A 47 21.81 0.25 8.03
C LYS A 47 22.11 0.14 6.52
N ARG A 48 21.22 -0.52 5.79
CA ARG A 48 21.34 -0.70 4.34
C ARG A 48 20.91 0.58 3.63
N THR A 49 21.69 0.98 2.62
CA THR A 49 21.52 2.27 1.89
C THR A 49 21.35 2.08 0.39
N ASP A 50 21.53 0.87 -0.10
CA ASP A 50 21.35 0.44 -1.48
C ASP A 50 19.87 0.39 -1.89
N ILE A 51 18.95 0.07 -0.97
CA ILE A 51 17.50 0.05 -1.27
C ILE A 51 17.01 1.47 -1.52
N LYS A 52 16.62 1.75 -2.77
CA LYS A 52 16.12 3.04 -3.24
C LYS A 52 14.60 3.14 -3.27
N VAL A 53 13.90 2.01 -3.32
CA VAL A 53 12.44 1.96 -3.39
C VAL A 53 11.87 0.88 -2.49
N VAL A 54 10.83 1.22 -1.73
CA VAL A 54 9.94 0.25 -1.07
C VAL A 54 8.52 0.52 -1.57
N PHE A 55 7.93 -0.44 -2.27
CA PHE A 55 6.60 -0.28 -2.88
C PHE A 55 5.56 -1.05 -2.06
N GLY A 56 4.61 -0.32 -1.46
CA GLY A 56 3.57 -0.84 -0.57
C GLY A 56 2.35 -1.40 -1.30
N GLY A 57 1.20 -1.26 -0.66
CA GLY A 57 -0.09 -1.62 -1.23
C GLY A 57 -1.25 -1.27 -0.30
N ALA A 58 -2.41 -1.00 -0.92
CA ALA A 58 -3.72 -0.69 -0.31
C ALA A 58 -3.99 0.80 0.00
N GLY A 59 -2.98 1.60 0.33
CA GLY A 59 -3.12 3.04 0.53
C GLY A 59 -3.51 3.44 1.96
N ALA A 60 -2.84 2.88 2.96
CA ALA A 60 -2.94 3.29 4.36
C ALA A 60 -2.56 4.77 4.50
N LYS A 61 -3.27 5.52 5.36
CA LYS A 61 -3.11 6.99 5.43
C LYS A 61 -1.68 7.42 5.73
N GLY A 62 -0.91 6.60 6.46
CA GLY A 62 0.49 6.84 6.77
C GLY A 62 1.40 6.76 5.54
N MET A 63 1.19 5.78 4.66
CA MET A 63 1.97 5.62 3.42
C MET A 63 1.60 6.69 2.40
N VAL A 64 0.30 6.93 2.21
CA VAL A 64 -0.18 8.00 1.33
C VAL A 64 0.38 9.36 1.78
N LYS A 65 0.35 9.66 3.08
CA LYS A 65 0.95 10.89 3.62
C LYS A 65 2.46 10.97 3.38
N THR A 66 3.17 9.84 3.50
CA THR A 66 4.62 9.78 3.26
C THR A 66 4.94 10.15 1.81
N ILE A 67 4.14 9.66 0.84
CA ILE A 67 4.25 10.02 -0.58
C ILE A 67 3.95 11.52 -0.79
N MET A 68 2.86 12.03 -0.22
CA MET A 68 2.48 13.45 -0.34
C MET A 68 3.57 14.39 0.17
N ASP A 69 4.06 14.11 1.38
CA ASP A 69 5.05 14.94 2.07
C ASP A 69 6.47 14.72 1.52
N ASN A 70 6.70 13.64 0.75
CA ASN A 70 8.02 13.16 0.35
C ASN A 70 8.95 12.97 1.57
N LYS A 71 8.41 12.37 2.66
CA LYS A 71 9.10 12.26 3.95
C LYS A 71 10.16 11.16 3.96
N ASP A 72 9.98 10.11 3.16
CA ASP A 72 10.94 9.05 2.96
C ASP A 72 11.19 8.86 1.46
N PRO A 73 12.40 9.12 0.94
CA PRO A 73 12.69 9.03 -0.49
C PRO A 73 12.56 7.61 -1.06
N ARG A 74 12.44 6.58 -0.20
CA ARG A 74 12.18 5.19 -0.62
C ARG A 74 10.71 4.95 -0.94
N ILE A 75 9.79 5.74 -0.39
CA ILE A 75 8.34 5.60 -0.59
C ILE A 75 7.88 6.63 -1.63
N GLN A 76 8.01 6.26 -2.90
CA GLN A 76 7.75 7.16 -4.03
C GLN A 76 6.37 6.98 -4.65
N ALA A 77 5.80 5.79 -4.51
CA ALA A 77 4.51 5.41 -5.07
C ALA A 77 3.91 4.24 -4.28
N ASP A 78 2.62 4.00 -4.50
CA ASP A 78 1.83 2.92 -3.92
C ASP A 78 0.73 2.48 -4.91
N VAL A 79 -0.02 1.42 -4.61
CA VAL A 79 -1.13 0.92 -5.43
C VAL A 79 -2.40 0.80 -4.59
N SER A 80 -3.51 1.37 -5.08
CA SER A 80 -4.77 1.34 -4.35
C SER A 80 -5.38 -0.07 -4.34
N TYR A 81 -5.77 -0.51 -3.15
CA TYR A 81 -6.69 -1.61 -2.93
C TYR A 81 -7.49 -1.26 -1.67
N SER A 82 -8.24 -0.16 -1.78
CA SER A 82 -8.73 0.56 -0.61
C SER A 82 -9.95 -0.13 0.00
N PRO A 83 -10.06 -0.18 1.34
CA PRO A 83 -11.32 -0.57 1.98
C PRO A 83 -12.49 0.34 1.59
N LYS A 84 -12.22 1.56 1.09
CA LYS A 84 -13.23 2.49 0.56
C LYS A 84 -14.00 1.91 -0.64
N PHE A 85 -13.54 0.85 -1.30
CA PHE A 85 -14.26 0.22 -2.41
C PHE A 85 -15.70 -0.22 -2.05
N ILE A 86 -16.01 -0.40 -0.76
CA ILE A 86 -17.40 -0.60 -0.31
C ILE A 86 -18.32 0.59 -0.63
N TYR A 87 -17.79 1.82 -0.63
CA TYR A 87 -18.51 3.03 -1.01
C TYR A 87 -19.03 2.94 -2.45
N ASP A 88 -18.21 2.46 -3.38
CA ASP A 88 -18.61 2.33 -4.78
C ASP A 88 -19.74 1.32 -4.94
N ALA A 89 -19.68 0.19 -4.21
CA ALA A 89 -20.76 -0.79 -4.19
C ALA A 89 -22.07 -0.21 -3.64
N ILE A 90 -22.01 0.56 -2.54
CA ILE A 90 -23.19 1.23 -1.96
C ILE A 90 -23.76 2.26 -2.94
N LYS A 91 -22.90 3.09 -3.53
CA LYS A 91 -23.30 4.13 -4.49
C LYS A 91 -23.97 3.54 -5.72
N LEU A 92 -23.35 2.55 -6.36
CA LEU A 92 -23.92 1.84 -7.51
C LEU A 92 -25.29 1.26 -7.17
N THR A 93 -25.43 0.66 -5.99
CA THR A 93 -26.69 0.09 -5.51
C THR A 93 -27.77 1.17 -5.35
N ALA A 94 -27.46 2.28 -4.71
CA ALA A 94 -28.41 3.37 -4.50
C ALA A 94 -28.87 3.97 -5.84
N GLU A 95 -27.93 4.25 -6.75
CA GLU A 95 -28.25 4.80 -8.07
C GLU A 95 -29.15 3.87 -8.89
N ALA A 96 -28.84 2.58 -8.94
CA ALA A 96 -29.65 1.60 -9.66
C ALA A 96 -31.07 1.51 -9.09
N ARG A 97 -31.21 1.51 -7.76
CA ARG A 97 -32.52 1.45 -7.10
C ARG A 97 -33.37 2.69 -7.35
N LEU A 98 -32.76 3.88 -7.33
CA LEU A 98 -33.46 5.13 -7.60
C LEU A 98 -33.96 5.23 -9.06
N LYS A 99 -33.22 4.63 -10.00
CA LYS A 99 -33.57 4.62 -11.43
C LYS A 99 -34.45 3.42 -11.86
N GLY A 100 -34.61 2.42 -11.00
CA GLY A 100 -35.26 1.15 -11.36
C GLY A 100 -34.42 0.28 -12.31
N GLU A 101 -33.11 0.49 -12.33
CA GLU A 101 -32.16 -0.23 -13.19
C GLU A 101 -31.65 -1.51 -12.51
N LYS A 102 -31.20 -2.47 -13.33
CA LYS A 102 -30.53 -3.68 -12.82
C LYS A 102 -29.06 -3.39 -12.55
N LEU A 103 -28.53 -3.95 -11.47
CA LEU A 103 -27.09 -3.93 -11.20
C LEU A 103 -26.36 -4.95 -12.10
N PRO A 104 -25.11 -4.65 -12.51
CA PRO A 104 -24.25 -5.64 -13.13
C PRO A 104 -23.98 -6.80 -12.16
N ALA A 105 -23.86 -8.02 -12.68
CA ALA A 105 -23.56 -9.21 -11.89
C ALA A 105 -22.15 -9.18 -11.27
N THR A 106 -21.23 -8.44 -11.88
CA THR A 106 -19.85 -8.27 -11.43
C THR A 106 -19.38 -6.88 -11.77
N THR A 107 -18.76 -6.22 -10.79
CA THR A 107 -18.07 -4.94 -10.96
C THR A 107 -16.67 -5.10 -10.43
N ILE A 108 -15.67 -4.84 -11.27
CA ILE A 108 -14.25 -4.83 -10.87
C ILE A 108 -13.83 -3.37 -10.74
N ILE A 109 -13.43 -2.98 -9.54
CA ILE A 109 -12.89 -1.64 -9.27
C ILE A 109 -11.39 -1.71 -9.58
N PRO A 110 -10.86 -0.85 -10.48
CA PRO A 110 -9.46 -0.88 -10.85
C PRO A 110 -8.57 -0.41 -9.69
N SER A 111 -7.45 -1.09 -9.50
CA SER A 111 -6.35 -0.55 -8.71
C SER A 111 -5.70 0.61 -9.45
N VAL A 112 -5.37 1.67 -8.72
CA VAL A 112 -4.81 2.92 -9.24
C VAL A 112 -3.40 3.09 -8.66
N LEU A 113 -2.45 3.47 -9.52
CA LEU A 113 -1.13 3.89 -9.07
C LEU A 113 -1.25 5.22 -8.31
N ILE A 114 -0.82 5.22 -7.06
CA ILE A 114 -0.78 6.40 -6.20
C ILE A 114 0.64 6.97 -6.29
N THR A 115 0.74 8.23 -6.70
CA THR A 115 1.98 9.00 -6.77
C THR A 115 1.75 10.35 -6.08
N LYS A 116 2.79 11.17 -5.95
CA LYS A 116 2.64 12.51 -5.36
C LYS A 116 1.58 13.36 -6.06
N ASP A 117 1.38 13.18 -7.37
CA ASP A 117 0.47 13.98 -8.19
C ASP A 117 -1.00 13.74 -7.84
N ASN A 118 -1.37 12.52 -7.39
CA ASN A 118 -2.75 12.14 -7.07
C ASN A 118 -2.96 11.66 -5.62
N ALA A 119 -1.90 11.57 -4.80
CA ALA A 119 -2.00 11.02 -3.43
C ALA A 119 -3.00 11.77 -2.54
N LYS A 120 -3.25 13.05 -2.80
CA LYS A 120 -4.27 13.83 -2.09
C LYS A 120 -5.67 13.22 -2.20
N ASP A 121 -5.99 12.57 -3.32
CA ASP A 121 -7.30 11.95 -3.57
C ASP A 121 -7.50 10.66 -2.75
N PHE A 122 -6.39 10.08 -2.27
CA PHE A 122 -6.36 8.85 -1.47
C PHE A 122 -6.08 9.12 0.02
N TYR A 123 -5.86 10.38 0.41
CA TYR A 123 -5.55 10.72 1.79
C TYR A 123 -6.81 10.99 2.62
N HIS A 124 -7.12 10.08 3.53
CA HIS A 124 -8.24 10.16 4.44
C HIS A 124 -7.75 10.25 5.89
N PRO A 125 -7.52 11.46 6.45
CA PRO A 125 -6.88 11.63 7.76
C PRO A 125 -7.65 10.97 8.92
N ASP A 126 -8.98 10.94 8.82
CA ASP A 126 -9.89 10.38 9.82
C ASP A 126 -10.04 8.86 9.71
N SER A 127 -9.49 8.24 8.66
CA SER A 127 -9.45 6.78 8.51
C SER A 127 -8.65 6.15 9.67
N PRO A 128 -9.09 5.03 10.27
CA PRO A 128 -8.24 4.28 11.21
C PRO A 128 -7.15 3.48 10.50
N PHE A 129 -7.32 3.22 9.19
CA PHE A 129 -6.35 2.60 8.29
C PHE A 129 -5.36 3.62 7.75
#